data_AF-A0A368TNE4-F1
#
_entry.id   AF-A0A368TNE4-F1
#
_cell.length_a   1.000
_cell.length_b   1.000
_cell.length_c   1.000
_cell.angle_alpha   90.00
_cell.angle_beta   90.00
_cell.angle_gamma   90.00
#
_symmetry.space_group_name_H-M   'P 1'
#
loop_
_entity.id
_entity.type
_entity.pdbx_description
1 polymer ?
#
loop_
_entity_poly.entity_id
_entity_poly.type
_entity_poly.pdbx_seq_one_letter_code
_entity_poly.pdbx_strand_id
1 'polypeptide(L)' 'ETRWHLHHKIRKVDGGSDAPSNLVMLHINCHRKVHSQGTEVEQPAH' A
#
# COMPACT_ATOMS: atom_id res chain seq x y z
N GLU A 1 -8.98 -13.26 -12.12
CA GLU A 1 -9.28 -11.86 -11.75
C GLU A 1 -8.18 -11.32 -10.84
N THR A 2 -7.43 -10.32 -11.31
CA THR A 2 -6.39 -9.67 -10.52
C THR A 2 -6.98 -8.44 -9.81
N ARG A 3 -7.48 -8.61 -8.58
CA ARG A 3 -8.00 -7.47 -7.81
C ARG A 3 -6.84 -6.64 -7.27
N TRP A 4 -6.72 -5.43 -7.78
CA TRP A 4 -5.84 -4.39 -7.28
C TRP A 4 -6.49 -3.66 -6.10
N HIS A 5 -5.68 -3.33 -5.10
CA HIS A 5 -6.08 -2.65 -3.88
C HIS A 5 -5.14 -1.46 -3.64
N LEU A 6 -5.67 -0.39 -3.07
CA LEU A 6 -4.88 0.72 -2.59
C LEU A 6 -4.32 0.39 -1.20
N HIS A 7 -3.02 0.47 -1.09
CA HIS A 7 -2.27 0.34 0.15
C HIS A 7 -1.89 1.73 0.66
N HIS A 8 -2.09 1.99 1.95
CA HIS A 8 -1.56 3.18 2.61
C HIS A 8 -0.15 2.90 3.13
N LYS A 9 0.85 3.71 2.72
CA LYS A 9 2.24 3.59 3.20
C LYS A 9 2.31 3.83 4.71
N ILE A 10 1.71 4.94 5.17
CA ILE A 10 1.40 5.20 6.57
C ILE A 10 -0.04 4.75 6.81
N ARG A 11 -0.27 3.84 7.76
CA ARG A 11 -1.63 3.34 8.05
C ARG A 11 -2.51 4.48 8.56
N LYS A 12 -3.82 4.42 8.26
CA LYS A 12 -4.79 5.40 8.76
C LYS A 12 -4.80 5.51 10.28
N VAL A 13 -4.66 4.38 10.98
CA VAL A 13 -4.62 4.33 12.46
C VAL A 13 -3.39 5.02 13.05
N ASP A 14 -2.32 5.16 12.26
CA ASP A 14 -1.10 5.87 12.65
C ASP A 14 -1.07 7.32 12.12
N GLY A 15 -2.19 7.83 11.58
CA GLY A 15 -2.31 9.19 11.05
C GLY A 15 -2.03 9.35 9.54
N GLY A 16 -1.96 8.25 8.78
CA GLY A 16 -1.76 8.31 7.34
C GLY A 16 -2.93 8.93 6.58
N SER A 17 -2.61 9.78 5.59
CA SER A 17 -3.60 10.49 4.77
C SER A 17 -4.10 9.66 3.57
N ASP A 18 -5.21 10.08 2.96
CA ASP A 18 -5.69 9.52 1.69
C ASP A 18 -5.05 10.21 0.46
N ALA A 19 -3.97 10.99 0.65
CA ALA A 19 -3.29 11.65 -0.45
C ALA A 19 -2.58 10.63 -1.37
N PRO A 20 -2.50 10.87 -2.70
CA PRO A 20 -1.83 9.96 -3.63
C PRO A 20 -0.38 9.64 -3.24
N SER A 21 0.32 10.57 -2.59
CA SER A 21 1.69 10.36 -2.09
C SER A 21 1.81 9.28 -1.01
N ASN A 22 0.71 9.00 -0.28
CA ASN A 22 0.61 7.96 0.74
C ASN A 22 -0.04 6.67 0.22
N LEU A 23 -0.37 6.58 -1.07
CA LEU A 23 -1.09 5.42 -1.64
C LEU A 23 -0.24 4.65 -2.64
N VAL A 24 -0.28 3.32 -2.60
CA VAL A 24 0.36 2.44 -3.58
C VAL A 24 -0.64 1.41 -4.09
N MET A 25 -0.67 1.16 -5.40
CA MET A 25 -1.53 0.13 -5.96
C MET A 25 -0.83 -1.23 -5.89
N LEU A 26 -1.43 -2.19 -5.17
CA LEU A 26 -0.90 -3.53 -5.01
C LEU A 26 -1.95 -4.57 -5.36
N HIS A 27 -1.50 -5.68 -5.93
CA HIS A 27 -2.35 -6.86 -6.04
C HIS A 27 -2.68 -7.39 -4.65
N ILE A 28 -3.88 -7.96 -4.43
CA ILE A 28 -4.33 -8.39 -3.09
C ILE A 28 -3.34 -9.32 -2.37
N ASN A 29 -2.65 -10.19 -3.12
CA ASN A 29 -1.65 -11.09 -2.56
C ASN A 29 -0.37 -10.34 -2.14
N CYS A 30 0.03 -9.32 -2.89
CA CYS A 30 1.15 -8.45 -2.52
C CYS A 30 0.79 -7.57 -1.33
N HIS A 31 -0.43 -7.03 -1.28
CA HIS A 31 -0.94 -6.26 -0.15
C HIS A 31 -0.87 -7.07 1.15
N ARG A 32 -1.31 -8.34 1.13
CA ARG A 32 -1.20 -9.24 2.30
C ARG A 32 0.25 -9.50 2.70
N LYS A 33 1.14 -9.73 1.74
CA LYS A 33 2.58 -9.95 1.99
C LYS A 33 3.22 -8.77 2.72
N VAL A 34 2.93 -7.56 2.26
CA VAL A 34 3.41 -6.30 2.85
C VAL A 34 3.01 -6.20 4.31
N HIS A 35 1.72 -6.40 4.63
CA HIS A 35 1.25 -6.40 6.01
C HIS A 35 1.85 -7.53 6.86
N SER A 36 2.08 -8.72 6.29
CA SER A 36 2.67 -9.84 7.03
C SER A 36 4.17 -9.70 7.30
N GLN A 37 4.90 -9.02 6.40
CA GLN A 37 6.36 -8.90 6.46
C GLN A 37 6.81 -7.55 7.00
N GLY A 38 5.91 -6.58 7.17
CA GLY A 38 6.24 -5.23 7.59
C GLY A 38 7.12 -4.48 6.59
N THR A 39 7.06 -4.86 5.31
CA THR A 39 7.91 -4.28 4.25
C THR A 39 7.35 -2.94 3.80
N GLU A 40 8.19 -1.91 3.74
CA GLU A 40 7.82 -0.64 3.13
C GLU A 40 7.72 -0.76 1.61
N VAL A 41 6.74 -0.07 1.02
CA VAL A 41 6.53 -0.09 -0.43
C VAL A 41 6.46 1.33 -0.96
N GLU A 42 7.30 1.62 -1.94
CA GLU A 42 7.28 2.89 -2.64
C GLU A 42 6.46 2.83 -3.93
N GLN A 43 5.92 3.98 -4.32
CA GLN A 43 5.33 4.10 -5.66
C GLN A 43 6.47 3.95 -6.69
N PRO A 44 6.25 3.24 -7.80
CA PRO A 44 7.22 3.20 -8.88
C PRO A 44 7.49 4.63 -9.36
N ALA A 45 8.76 4.99 -9.50
CA ALA A 45 9.15 6.26 -10.11
C ALA A 45 8.69 6.28 -11.57
N HIS A 46 8.09 7.40 -11.99
CA HIS A 46 7.71 7.64 -13.38
C HIS A 46 8.95 7.87 -14.24
#